data_AF-A0A9Q1HBR0-F1
#
_entry.id   AF-A0A9Q1HBR0-F1
#
_cell.length_a   1.000
_cell.length_b   1.000
_cell.length_c   1.000
_cell.angle_alpha   90.00
_cell.angle_beta   90.00
_cell.angle_gamma   90.00
#
_symmetry.space_group_name_H-M   'P 1'
#
loop_
_entity.id
_entity.type
_entity.pdbx_description
1 polymer ?
#
loop_
_entity_poly.entity_id
_entity_poly.type
_entity_poly.pdbx_seq_one_letter_code
_entity_poly.pdbx_strand_id
1 'polypeptide(L)'
;MYLESTNHDEVLCTILNLKNSSPGPDEIPPKFVKTVGHLICDPLVHVFNLSFEPGVVPVALKIARVIPVFKKGNIYSVSKYELLYDFQFGFLPGLSTVHALLHFTDLLTDAFEKKLYVSGTFLDLSKAFDCLLHNIL
;
A
#
# COMPACT_ATOMS: atom_id res chain seq x y z
N MET A 1 -7.16 -16.66 20.82
CA MET A 1 -5.80 -16.12 21.03
C MET A 1 -5.92 -15.17 22.19
N TYR A 2 -5.50 -15.57 23.39
CA TYR A 2 -5.54 -14.69 24.56
C TYR A 2 -4.25 -13.86 24.53
N LEU A 3 -4.38 -12.54 24.58
CA LEU A 3 -3.25 -11.63 24.69
C LEU A 3 -2.85 -11.63 26.17
N GLU A 4 -1.64 -12.11 26.47
CA GLU A 4 -1.08 -12.01 27.82
C GLU A 4 -0.64 -10.56 28.09
N SER A 5 -0.61 -10.16 29.36
CA SER A 5 -0.15 -8.82 29.76
C SER A 5 1.30 -8.60 29.33
N THR A 6 1.59 -7.45 28.73
CA THR A 6 2.95 -7.06 28.36
C THR A 6 3.69 -6.40 29.52
N ASN A 7 5.02 -6.36 29.43
CA ASN A 7 5.91 -5.76 30.43
C ASN A 7 6.83 -4.69 29.81
N HIS A 8 7.49 -3.93 30.67
CA HIS A 8 8.37 -2.84 30.27
C HIS A 8 9.50 -3.28 29.32
N ASP A 9 10.14 -4.41 29.61
CA ASP A 9 11.28 -4.87 28.80
C ASP A 9 10.85 -5.30 27.40
N GLU A 10 9.69 -5.93 27.28
CA GLU A 10 9.10 -6.31 25.99
C GLU A 10 8.77 -5.09 25.13
N VAL A 11 8.10 -4.09 25.71
CA VAL A 11 7.73 -2.85 25.01
C VAL A 11 8.98 -2.06 24.62
N LEU A 12 9.95 -1.92 25.52
CA LEU A 12 11.19 -1.21 25.25
C LEU A 12 12.01 -1.91 24.15
N CYS A 13 12.16 -3.23 24.22
CA CYS A 13 12.82 -4.01 23.17
C CYS A 13 12.11 -3.84 21.82
N THR A 14 10.78 -3.82 21.82
CA THR A 14 9.99 -3.62 20.61
C THR A 14 10.23 -2.24 20.00
N ILE A 15 10.23 -1.18 20.82
CA ILE A 15 10.53 0.19 20.39
C ILE A 15 11.93 0.28 19.77
N LEU A 16 12.94 -0.28 20.44
CA LEU A 16 14.32 -0.24 19.97
C LEU A 16 14.52 -1.02 18.66
N ASN A 17 13.76 -2.10 18.47
CA ASN A 17 13.80 -2.95 17.27
C ASN A 17 12.94 -2.44 16.10
N LEU A 18 12.26 -1.30 16.23
CA LEU A 18 11.48 -0.71 15.12
C LEU A 18 12.34 -0.55 13.86
N LYS A 19 11.82 -0.89 12.69
CA LYS A 19 12.53 -0.63 11.43
C LYS A 19 12.57 0.87 11.16
N ASN A 20 13.67 1.35 10.58
CA ASN A 20 13.74 2.72 10.08
C ASN A 20 12.89 2.81 8.81
N SER A 21 11.63 3.24 8.95
CA SER A 21 10.67 3.40 7.87
C SER A 21 10.13 4.81 7.81
N SER A 22 9.33 5.10 6.77
CA SER A 22 8.55 6.31 6.69
C SER A 22 7.57 6.42 7.88
N PRO A 23 7.24 7.63 8.34
CA PRO A 23 6.27 7.85 9.41
C PRO A 23 4.89 7.24 9.12
N GLY A 24 4.07 7.07 10.15
CA GLY A 24 2.68 6.66 10.00
C GLY A 24 1.74 7.83 9.65
N PRO A 25 0.41 7.66 9.82
CA PRO A 25 -0.57 8.74 9.78
C PRO A 25 -0.34 9.84 10.82
N ASP A 26 0.42 9.54 11.88
CA ASP A 26 0.81 10.45 12.96
C ASP A 26 2.00 11.35 12.60
N GLU A 27 2.65 11.11 11.45
CA GLU A 27 3.85 11.80 10.99
C GLU A 27 5.06 11.68 11.93
N ILE A 28 5.03 10.76 12.90
CA ILE A 28 6.13 10.53 13.83
C ILE A 28 7.13 9.52 13.24
N PRO A 29 8.40 9.89 13.02
CA PRO A 29 9.40 8.96 12.52
C PRO A 29 9.78 7.90 13.57
N PRO A 30 9.98 6.62 13.20
CA PRO A 30 10.43 5.58 14.13
C PRO A 30 11.73 5.92 14.86
N LYS A 31 12.62 6.70 14.22
CA LYS A 31 13.85 7.21 14.85
C LYS A 31 13.57 8.08 16.07
N PHE A 32 12.56 8.93 16.00
CA PHE A 32 12.17 9.79 17.12
C PHE A 32 11.62 8.94 18.27
N VAL A 33 10.74 7.99 17.97
CA VAL A 33 10.17 7.05 18.95
C VAL A 33 11.27 6.27 19.67
N LYS A 34 12.32 5.84 18.97
CA LYS A 34 13.49 5.19 19.59
C LYS A 34 14.23 6.10 20.58
N THR A 35 14.38 7.38 20.25
CA THR A 35 15.08 8.35 21.12
C THR A 35 14.30 8.59 22.42
N VAL A 36 12.98 8.77 22.31
CA VAL A 36 12.11 9.03 23.48
C VAL A 36 11.54 7.76 24.12
N GLY A 37 11.92 6.57 23.62
CA GLY A 37 11.31 5.28 23.98
C GLY A 37 11.29 5.01 25.48
N HIS A 38 12.38 5.35 26.17
CA HIS A 38 12.50 5.21 27.62
C HIS A 38 11.53 6.09 28.41
N LEU A 39 11.06 7.21 27.85
CA LEU A 39 10.09 8.11 28.50
C LEU A 39 8.65 7.66 28.28
N ILE A 40 8.37 7.07 27.12
CA ILE A 40 7.01 6.67 26.72
C ILE A 40 6.71 5.20 27.01
N CYS A 41 7.70 4.40 27.42
CA CYS A 41 7.56 2.96 27.66
C CYS A 41 6.50 2.66 28.72
N ASP A 42 6.61 3.25 29.92
CA ASP A 42 5.66 2.99 31.02
C ASP A 42 4.21 3.37 30.67
N PRO A 43 3.93 4.56 30.10
CA PRO A 43 2.59 4.88 29.61
C PRO A 43 2.08 3.87 28.57
N LEU A 44 2.93 3.42 27.65
CA LEU A 44 2.54 2.47 26.61
C LEU A 44 2.22 1.09 27.18
N VAL A 45 3.04 0.57 28.10
CA VAL A 45 2.76 -0.70 28.82
C VAL A 45 1.39 -0.64 29.49
N HIS A 46 1.10 0.47 30.17
CA HIS A 46 -0.19 0.66 30.83
C HIS A 46 -1.34 0.66 29.82
N VAL A 47 -1.22 1.42 28.72
CA VAL A 47 -2.24 1.50 27.67
C VAL A 47 -2.45 0.15 26.97
N PHE A 48 -1.40 -0.61 26.71
CA PHE A 48 -1.51 -1.94 26.09
C PHE A 48 -2.19 -2.94 27.01
N ASN A 49 -1.83 -2.96 28.30
CA ASN A 49 -2.49 -3.84 29.27
C ASN A 49 -3.97 -3.48 29.46
N LEU A 50 -4.33 -2.19 29.43
CA LEU A 50 -5.73 -1.74 29.40
C LEU A 50 -6.47 -2.15 28.12
N SER A 51 -5.76 -2.30 27.00
CA SER A 51 -6.33 -2.77 25.73
C SER A 51 -6.50 -4.29 25.71
N PHE A 52 -5.57 -5.03 26.33
CA PHE A 52 -5.58 -6.50 26.37
C PHE A 52 -6.65 -7.06 27.29
N GLU A 53 -6.93 -6.43 28.44
CA GLU A 53 -7.96 -6.88 29.38
C GLU A 53 -9.36 -7.03 28.75
N PRO A 54 -9.92 -6.02 28.03
CA PRO A 54 -11.17 -6.18 27.30
C PRO A 54 -10.99 -6.76 25.89
N GLY A 55 -9.74 -6.95 25.42
CA GLY A 55 -9.44 -7.35 24.05
C GLY A 55 -9.85 -6.31 22.99
N VAL A 56 -9.95 -5.03 23.37
CA VAL A 56 -10.41 -3.95 22.48
C VAL A 56 -9.21 -3.13 22.02
N VAL A 57 -8.91 -3.20 20.73
CA VAL A 57 -7.89 -2.35 20.10
C VAL A 57 -8.49 -0.97 19.77
N PRO A 58 -7.87 0.15 20.23
CA PRO A 58 -8.28 1.51 19.91
C PRO A 58 -8.40 1.76 18.40
N VAL A 59 -9.40 2.55 17.99
CA VAL A 59 -9.63 2.87 16.57
C VAL A 59 -8.41 3.51 15.92
N ALA A 60 -7.70 4.40 16.63
CA ALA A 60 -6.49 5.05 16.13
C ALA A 60 -5.38 4.05 15.74
N LEU A 61 -5.26 2.92 16.45
CA LEU A 61 -4.28 1.87 16.15
C LEU A 61 -4.71 0.94 15.00
N LYS A 62 -5.96 1.04 14.53
CA LYS A 62 -6.48 0.27 13.39
C LYS A 62 -6.24 0.96 12.05
N ILE A 63 -5.77 2.21 12.05
CA ILE A 63 -5.58 3.00 10.83
C ILE A 63 -4.20 2.71 10.24
N ALA A 64 -4.16 2.10 9.06
CA ALA A 64 -2.94 1.84 8.32
C ALA A 64 -2.85 2.74 7.07
N ARG A 65 -1.67 3.34 6.83
CA ARG A 65 -1.41 4.12 5.61
C ARG A 65 -0.87 3.21 4.52
N VAL A 66 -1.65 2.98 3.47
CA VAL A 66 -1.22 2.21 2.30
C VAL A 66 -0.63 3.17 1.27
N ILE A 67 0.67 3.05 1.03
CA ILE A 67 1.35 3.77 -0.05
C ILE A 67 1.84 2.72 -1.05
N PRO A 68 1.41 2.76 -2.32
CA PRO A 68 1.97 1.89 -3.34
C PRO A 68 3.45 2.27 -3.54
N VAL A 69 4.35 1.36 -3.16
CA VAL A 69 5.78 1.52 -3.36
C VAL A 69 6.20 0.68 -4.56
N PHE A 70 6.71 1.34 -5.60
CA PHE A 70 7.31 0.65 -6.74
C PHE A 70 8.57 -0.08 -6.28
N LYS A 71 8.54 -1.42 -6.24
CA LYS A 71 9.71 -2.25 -5.93
C LYS A 71 10.59 -2.29 -7.17
N LYS A 72 11.88 -1.97 -7.03
CA LYS A 72 12.87 -1.99 -8.12
C LYS A 72 12.80 -3.33 -8.89
N GLY A 73 12.67 -3.26 -10.21
CA GLY A 73 12.66 -4.38 -11.13
C GLY A 73 12.86 -3.88 -12.55
N ASN A 74 13.53 -4.67 -13.39
CA ASN A 74 13.79 -4.27 -14.77
C ASN A 74 12.55 -4.53 -15.61
N ILE A 75 11.74 -3.51 -15.83
CA ILE A 75 10.52 -3.58 -16.67
C ILE A 75 10.88 -4.06 -18.09
N TYR A 76 12.13 -3.85 -18.52
CA TYR A 76 12.69 -4.38 -19.76
C TYR A 76 12.73 -5.92 -19.82
N SER A 77 12.74 -6.64 -18.70
CA SER A 77 12.68 -8.12 -18.75
C SER A 77 11.28 -8.61 -19.09
N VAL A 78 10.22 -7.91 -18.68
CA VAL A 78 8.83 -8.30 -18.99
C VAL A 78 8.49 -7.94 -20.44
N SER A 79 8.94 -6.78 -20.92
CA SER A 79 8.79 -6.40 -22.33
C SER A 79 9.66 -7.23 -23.27
N LYS A 80 10.80 -7.79 -22.82
CA LYS A 80 11.62 -8.73 -23.61
C LYS A 80 10.87 -10.02 -23.97
N TYR A 81 9.85 -10.41 -23.20
CA TYR A 81 9.06 -11.62 -23.44
C TYR A 81 7.68 -11.32 -24.06
N GLU A 82 7.39 -10.09 -24.48
CA GLU A 82 6.09 -9.69 -25.04
C GLU A 82 4.89 -10.05 -24.11
N LEU A 83 5.13 -10.14 -22.80
CA LEU A 83 4.11 -10.54 -21.83
C LEU A 83 3.15 -9.39 -21.46
N LEU A 84 3.45 -8.17 -21.92
CA LEU A 84 2.64 -6.99 -21.67
C LEU A 84 1.75 -6.72 -22.87
N TYR A 85 0.52 -6.34 -22.59
CA TYR A 85 -0.40 -5.88 -23.62
C TYR A 85 0.06 -4.52 -24.17
N ASP A 86 -0.01 -4.34 -25.49
CA ASP A 86 0.48 -3.15 -26.20
C ASP A 86 -0.15 -1.83 -25.71
N PHE A 87 -1.37 -1.89 -25.15
CA PHE A 87 -2.10 -0.73 -24.62
C PHE A 87 -2.14 -0.70 -23.08
N GLN A 88 -1.15 -1.29 -22.40
CA GLN A 88 -0.99 -1.14 -20.96
C GLN A 88 -0.21 0.15 -20.63
N PHE A 89 -0.89 1.16 -20.12
CA PHE A 89 -0.26 2.46 -19.82
C PHE A 89 0.13 2.63 -18.34
N GLY A 90 -0.44 1.81 -17.45
CA GLY A 90 -0.17 1.85 -16.02
C GLY A 90 1.12 1.14 -15.64
N PHE A 91 1.88 1.73 -14.72
CA PHE A 91 3.10 1.14 -14.12
C PHE A 91 4.24 0.82 -15.13
N LEU A 92 4.22 1.39 -16.33
CA LEU A 92 5.30 1.29 -17.32
C LEU A 92 6.17 2.57 -17.34
N PRO A 93 7.48 2.45 -17.57
CA PRO A 93 8.37 3.60 -17.61
C PRO A 93 8.12 4.38 -18.90
N GLY A 94 8.02 5.71 -18.80
CA GLY A 94 7.80 6.58 -19.96
C GLY A 94 6.36 6.66 -20.46
N LEU A 95 5.44 5.86 -19.91
CA LEU A 95 4.00 5.96 -20.16
C LEU A 95 3.29 6.49 -18.91
N SER A 96 2.21 7.23 -19.15
CA SER A 96 1.40 7.88 -18.11
C SER A 96 -0.07 7.68 -18.44
N THR A 97 -0.95 7.94 -17.48
CA THR A 97 -2.41 7.92 -17.66
C THR A 97 -2.88 8.87 -18.78
N VAL A 98 -2.12 9.93 -19.05
CA VAL A 98 -2.38 10.84 -20.18
C VAL A 98 -2.29 10.12 -21.53
N HIS A 99 -1.34 9.19 -21.69
CA HIS A 99 -1.21 8.41 -22.92
C HIS A 99 -2.40 7.46 -23.11
N ALA A 100 -2.93 6.89 -22.01
CA ALA A 100 -4.13 6.07 -22.07
C ALA A 100 -5.34 6.88 -22.55
N LEU A 101 -5.48 8.11 -22.04
CA LEU A 101 -6.57 9.00 -22.43
C LEU A 101 -6.42 9.44 -23.89
N LEU A 102 -5.21 9.79 -24.33
CA LEU A 102 -4.94 10.17 -25.71
C LEU A 102 -5.29 9.03 -26.68
N HIS A 103 -4.84 7.81 -26.38
CA HIS A 103 -5.18 6.64 -27.18
C HIS A 103 -6.70 6.39 -27.24
N PHE A 104 -7.40 6.56 -26.12
CA PHE A 104 -8.87 6.44 -26.09
C PHE A 104 -9.56 7.53 -26.92
N THR A 105 -9.08 8.78 -26.86
CA THR A 105 -9.64 9.87 -27.68
C THR A 105 -9.37 9.67 -29.17
N ASP A 106 -8.22 9.13 -29.54
CA ASP A 106 -7.90 8.81 -30.93
C ASP A 106 -8.84 7.72 -31.46
N LEU A 107 -9.06 6.65 -30.69
CA LEU A 107 -10.02 5.60 -31.04
C LEU A 107 -11.44 6.14 -31.23
N LEU A 108 -11.89 7.04 -30.35
CA LEU A 108 -13.20 7.66 -30.47
C LEU A 108 -13.31 8.54 -31.72
N THR A 109 -12.26 9.32 -32.00
CA THR A 109 -12.23 10.23 -33.15
C THR A 109 -12.22 9.45 -34.45
N ASP A 110 -11.40 8.41 -34.56
CA ASP A 110 -11.32 7.51 -35.70
C ASP A 110 -12.66 6.82 -36.00
N ALA A 111 -13.32 6.31 -34.96
CA ALA A 111 -14.61 5.66 -35.10
C ALA A 111 -15.71 6.65 -35.50
N PHE A 112 -15.64 7.89 -34.99
CA PHE A 112 -16.54 8.97 -35.38
C PHE A 112 -16.38 9.32 -36.87
N GLU A 113 -15.16 9.49 -37.36
CA GLU A 113 -14.88 9.74 -38.77
C GLU A 113 -15.39 8.61 -39.68
N LYS A 114 -15.24 7.36 -39.23
CA LYS A 114 -15.71 6.16 -39.95
C LYS A 114 -17.21 5.91 -39.78
N LYS A 115 -17.95 6.78 -39.08
CA LYS A 115 -19.39 6.64 -38.75
C LYS A 115 -19.72 5.31 -38.08
N LEU A 116 -18.80 4.81 -37.25
CA LEU A 116 -18.97 3.60 -36.46
C LEU A 116 -19.58 3.93 -35.10
N TYR A 117 -20.35 2.99 -34.55
CA TYR A 117 -20.83 3.09 -33.18
C TYR A 117 -19.74 2.61 -32.22
N VAL A 118 -19.46 3.40 -31.19
CA VAL A 118 -18.50 3.06 -30.13
C VAL A 118 -19.25 2.79 -28.84
N SER A 119 -18.93 1.68 -28.19
CA SER A 119 -19.39 1.36 -26.84
C SER A 119 -18.18 1.14 -25.94
N GLY A 120 -17.97 2.03 -24.97
CA GLY A 120 -16.92 1.88 -23.97
C GLY A 120 -17.42 1.09 -22.77
N THR A 121 -16.72 0.01 -22.41
CA THR A 121 -16.96 -0.71 -21.14
C THR A 121 -15.81 -0.41 -20.19
N PHE A 122 -16.09 0.33 -19.13
CA PHE A 122 -15.10 0.67 -18.11
C PHE A 122 -15.22 -0.31 -16.94
N LEU A 123 -14.13 -1.03 -16.66
CA LEU A 123 -14.06 -2.01 -15.59
C LEU A 123 -13.16 -1.47 -14.48
N ASP A 124 -13.66 -1.49 -13.25
CA ASP A 124 -12.86 -1.20 -12.05
C ASP A 124 -12.79 -2.44 -11.16
N LEU A 125 -11.58 -2.77 -10.69
CA LEU A 125 -11.34 -3.94 -9.87
C LEU A 125 -11.25 -3.53 -8.41
N SER A 126 -12.14 -4.08 -7.58
CA SER A 126 -12.04 -3.91 -6.13
C SER A 126 -10.81 -4.64 -5.60
N LYS A 127 -9.91 -3.89 -4.95
CA LYS A 127 -8.72 -4.41 -4.26
C LYS A 127 -7.91 -5.39 -5.14
N ALA A 128 -7.53 -4.94 -6.33
CA ALA A 128 -6.87 -5.76 -7.36
C ALA A 128 -5.70 -6.62 -6.85
N PHE A 129 -4.93 -6.15 -5.85
CA PHE A 129 -3.82 -6.91 -5.28
C PHE A 129 -4.24 -7.94 -4.23
N ASP A 130 -5.31 -7.68 -3.46
CA ASP A 130 -5.81 -8.60 -2.44
C ASP A 130 -6.57 -9.79 -3.06
N CYS A 131 -7.13 -9.59 -4.25
CA CYS A 131 -7.85 -10.61 -5.01
C CYS A 131 -6.94 -11.58 -5.77
N LEU A 132 -5.61 -11.37 -5.76
CA LEU A 132 -4.67 -12.27 -6.42
C LEU A 132 -4.40 -13.50 -5.55
N LEU A 133 -4.67 -14.67 -6.11
CA LEU A 133 -4.33 -15.93 -5.47
C LEU A 133 -2.79 -16.04 -5.41
N HIS A 134 -2.27 -16.14 -4.18
CA HIS A 134 -0.83 -16.10 -3.90
C HIS A 134 -0.08 -17.35 -4.39
N ASN A 135 -0.77 -18.35 -4.93
CA ASN A 135 -0.18 -19.56 -5.50
C ASN A 135 0.13 -19.43 -7.01
N ILE A 136 -0.26 -18.32 -7.65
CA ILE A 136 -0.05 -18.07 -9.10
C ILE A 136 0.90 -16.89 -9.37
N LEU A 137 1.42 -16.27 -8.30
CA LEU A 137 2.44 -15.21 -8.31
C LEU A 137 3.78 -15.79 -7.87
#